data_AF-A0A1Z4GBR8-F1
#
_entry.id   AF-A0A1Z4GBR8-F1
#
_cell.length_a   1.000
_cell.length_b   1.000
_cell.length_c   1.000
_cell.angle_alpha   90.00
_cell.angle_beta   90.00
_cell.angle_gamma   90.00
#
_symmetry.space_group_name_H-M   'P 1'
#
loop_
_entity.id
_entity.type
_entity.pdbx_description
1 polymer ?
#
loop_
_entity_poly.entity_id
_entity_poly.type
_entity_poly.pdbx_seq_one_letter_code
_entity_poly.pdbx_strand_id
1 'polypeptide(L)'
;MGIVLANIIAIYRRELQSYFISPLAYAIAGVFWFISGLFFVTILFGPDGILPSVAAIDLQGQQLGVPVPLIDVPYEFIRAFLDRMGWLLLFILPILSMGLYAEERKRGTLELLATSPLTNWAVAGWFHTTVEK
;
A
#
# COMPACT_ATOMS: atom_id res chain seq x y z
N MET A 1 5.99 -31.54 -3.18
CA MET A 1 6.27 -30.08 -3.20
C MET A 1 5.49 -29.33 -4.29
N GLY A 2 5.48 -29.77 -5.56
CA GLY A 2 4.82 -29.02 -6.65
C GLY A 2 3.29 -28.84 -6.53
N ILE A 3 2.57 -29.83 -6.00
CA ILE A 3 1.10 -29.77 -5.84
C ILE A 3 0.69 -28.72 -4.79
N VAL A 4 1.48 -28.57 -3.73
CA VAL A 4 1.25 -27.57 -2.67
C VAL A 4 1.48 -26.16 -3.23
N LEU A 5 2.55 -25.96 -3.99
CA LEU A 5 2.83 -24.70 -4.69
C LEU A 5 1.73 -24.33 -5.70
N ALA A 6 1.25 -25.29 -6.49
CA ALA A 6 0.18 -25.06 -7.46
C ALA A 6 -1.14 -24.66 -6.76
N ASN A 7 -1.48 -25.30 -5.64
CA ASN A 7 -2.66 -24.94 -4.86
C ASN A 7 -2.55 -23.56 -4.22
N ILE A 8 -1.38 -23.21 -3.67
CA ILE A 8 -1.13 -21.87 -3.11
C ILE A 8 -1.27 -20.79 -4.19
N ILE A 9 -0.70 -21.02 -5.37
CA ILE A 9 -0.78 -20.09 -6.50
C ILE A 9 -2.23 -19.95 -6.99
N ALA A 10 -3.00 -21.05 -7.04
CA ALA A 10 -4.40 -21.03 -7.45
C ALA A 10 -5.26 -20.20 -6.49
N ILE A 11 -5.04 -20.35 -5.18
CA ILE A 11 -5.73 -19.56 -4.15
C ILE A 11 -5.31 -18.09 -4.24
N TYR A 12 -4.00 -17.81 -4.30
CA TYR A 12 -3.48 -16.45 -4.42
C TYR A 12 -4.07 -15.71 -5.62
N ARG A 13 -4.13 -16.36 -6.79
CA ARG A 13 -4.69 -15.76 -8.01
C ARG A 13 -6.18 -15.45 -7.86
N ARG A 14 -6.95 -16.35 -7.25
CA ARG A 14 -8.39 -16.15 -7.01
C ARG A 14 -8.63 -14.99 -6.07
N GLU A 15 -7.89 -14.97 -4.96
CA GLU A 15 -7.99 -13.90 -3.97
C GLU A 15 -7.61 -12.57 -4.63
N LEU A 16 -6.43 -12.47 -5.26
CA LEU A 16 -5.93 -11.26 -5.91
C LEU A 16 -6.88 -10.71 -6.98
N GLN A 17 -7.52 -11.56 -7.79
CA GLN A 17 -8.55 -11.10 -8.74
C GLN A 17 -9.80 -10.54 -8.04
N SER A 18 -10.18 -11.07 -6.88
CA SER A 18 -11.28 -10.50 -6.09
C SER A 18 -10.98 -9.10 -5.57
N TYR A 19 -9.70 -8.71 -5.38
CA TYR A 19 -9.31 -7.34 -4.99
C TYR A 19 -9.66 -6.34 -6.10
N PHE A 20 -9.36 -6.69 -7.36
CA PHE A 20 -9.62 -5.83 -8.51
C PHE A 20 -11.08 -5.82 -8.95
N ILE A 21 -11.96 -6.63 -8.35
CA ILE A 21 -13.41 -6.61 -8.64
C ILE A 21 -14.18 -5.88 -7.52
N SER A 22 -13.57 -5.64 -6.36
CA SER A 22 -14.21 -4.89 -5.26
C SER A 22 -14.33 -3.39 -5.60
N PRO A 23 -15.55 -2.82 -5.62
CA PRO A 23 -15.75 -1.38 -5.84
C PRO A 23 -15.01 -0.49 -4.83
N LEU A 24 -14.75 -1.00 -3.63
CA LEU A 24 -14.07 -0.29 -2.55
C LEU A 24 -12.59 -0.04 -2.88
N ALA A 25 -11.92 -0.98 -3.55
CA ALA A 25 -10.52 -0.82 -3.96
C ALA A 25 -10.34 0.34 -4.94
N TYR A 26 -11.26 0.48 -5.90
CA TYR A 26 -11.26 1.60 -6.85
C TYR A 26 -11.54 2.95 -6.17
N ALA A 27 -12.47 2.98 -5.20
CA ALA A 27 -12.74 4.19 -4.43
C ALA A 27 -11.49 4.65 -3.65
N ILE A 28 -10.81 3.72 -2.97
CA ILE A 28 -9.56 4.01 -2.23
C ILE A 28 -8.46 4.45 -3.20
N ALA A 29 -8.31 3.79 -4.35
CA ALA A 29 -7.33 4.18 -5.37
C ALA A 29 -7.58 5.61 -5.89
N GLY A 30 -8.85 5.97 -6.12
CA GLY A 30 -9.22 7.33 -6.54
C GLY A 30 -8.90 8.38 -5.48
N VAL A 31 -9.26 8.12 -4.21
CA VAL A 31 -8.92 9.02 -3.09
C VAL A 31 -7.41 9.13 -2.92
N PHE A 32 -6.69 8.01 -3.02
CA PHE A 32 -5.23 7.98 -2.95
C PHE A 32 -4.59 8.86 -4.02
N TRP A 33 -5.00 8.70 -5.28
CA TRP A 33 -4.49 9.50 -6.39
C TRP A 33 -4.80 10.99 -6.22
N PHE A 34 -6.01 11.31 -5.77
CA PHE A 34 -6.41 12.68 -5.53
C PHE A 34 -5.56 13.34 -4.43
N ILE A 35 -5.41 12.67 -3.28
CA ILE A 35 -4.58 13.18 -2.16
C ILE A 35 -3.11 13.28 -2.58
N SER A 36 -2.59 12.31 -3.33
CA SER A 36 -1.23 12.34 -3.85
C SER A 36 -0.99 13.53 -4.78
N GLY A 37 -1.95 13.83 -5.66
CA GLY A 37 -1.93 15.02 -6.51
C GLY A 37 -1.97 16.32 -5.70
N LEU A 38 -2.77 16.39 -4.63
CA LEU A 38 -2.77 17.55 -3.73
C LEU A 38 -1.40 17.73 -3.05
N PHE A 39 -0.80 16.65 -2.55
CA PHE A 39 0.53 16.73 -1.95
C PHE A 39 1.58 17.21 -2.94
N PHE A 40 1.56 16.72 -4.18
CA PHE A 40 2.44 17.19 -5.24
C PHE A 40 2.37 18.71 -5.42
N VAL A 41 1.16 19.27 -5.52
CA VAL A 41 0.97 20.73 -5.65
C VAL A 41 1.50 21.46 -4.42
N THR A 42 1.22 20.97 -3.21
CA THR A 42 1.70 21.62 -1.97
C THR A 42 3.22 21.55 -1.79
N ILE A 43 3.87 20.48 -2.25
CA ILE A 43 5.33 20.31 -2.15
C ILE A 43 6.04 21.28 -3.12
N LEU A 44 5.49 21.49 -4.31
CA LEU A 44 6.12 22.37 -5.30
C LEU A 44 5.75 23.84 -5.11
N PHE A 45 4.44 24.14 -5.01
CA PHE A 45 3.90 25.49 -5.05
C PHE A 45 3.33 25.98 -3.72
N GLY A 46 3.36 25.15 -2.67
CA GLY A 46 2.90 25.56 -1.35
C GLY A 46 3.75 26.68 -0.74
N PRO A 47 3.27 27.37 0.30
CA PRO A 47 4.04 28.39 1.02
C PRO A 47 5.39 27.86 1.52
N ASP A 48 5.39 26.61 2.01
CA ASP A 48 6.58 25.87 2.45
C ASP A 48 7.13 24.94 1.36
N GLY A 49 6.79 25.22 0.09
CA GLY A 49 7.18 24.42 -1.06
C GLY A 49 8.62 24.67 -1.49
N ILE A 50 9.11 23.82 -2.38
CA ILE A 50 10.50 23.86 -2.86
C ILE A 50 10.74 25.06 -3.78
N LEU A 51 9.78 25.41 -4.64
CA LEU A 51 9.99 26.52 -5.59
C LEU A 51 10.08 27.88 -4.88
N PRO A 52 9.18 28.26 -3.94
CA PRO A 52 9.28 29.55 -3.27
C PRO A 52 10.49 29.64 -2.33
N SER A 53 10.89 28.53 -1.70
CA SER A 53 12.06 28.51 -0.81
C SER A 53 13.36 28.70 -1.57
N VAL A 54 13.54 28.04 -2.71
CA VAL A 54 14.71 28.24 -3.58
C VAL A 54 14.73 29.66 -4.15
N ALA A 55 13.58 30.17 -4.63
CA ALA A 55 13.49 31.53 -5.14
C ALA A 55 13.86 32.59 -4.09
N ALA A 56 13.46 32.40 -2.82
CA ALA A 56 13.80 33.31 -1.72
C ALA A 56 15.32 33.29 -1.42
N ILE A 57 15.94 32.12 -1.47
CA ILE A 57 17.38 31.95 -1.24
C ILE A 57 18.18 32.59 -2.39
N ASP A 58 17.73 32.42 -3.64
CA ASP A 58 18.36 33.03 -4.82
C ASP A 58 18.32 34.56 -4.76
N LEU A 59 17.18 35.14 -4.38
CA LEU A 59 17.05 36.59 -4.21
C LEU A 59 17.96 37.11 -3.09
N GLN A 60 18.08 36.37 -1.99
CA GLN A 60 18.98 36.74 -0.89
C GLN A 60 20.46 36.65 -1.29
N GLY A 61 20.85 35.62 -2.04
CA GLY A 61 22.22 35.46 -2.53
C GLY A 61 22.63 36.55 -3.52
N GLN A 62 21.70 36.99 -4.38
CA GLN A 62 21.94 38.14 -5.27
C GLN A 62 22.10 39.46 -4.51
N GLN A 63 21.34 39.67 -3.42
CA GLN A 63 21.44 40.89 -2.61
C GLN A 63 22.74 40.96 -1.79
N LEU A 64 23.22 39.84 -1.27
CA LEU A 64 24.41 39.78 -0.43
C LEU A 64 25.71 39.53 -1.22
N GLY A 65 25.61 39.30 -2.53
CA GLY A 65 26.76 38.94 -3.38
C GLY A 65 27.44 37.63 -2.95
N VAL A 66 26.73 36.80 -2.18
CA VAL A 66 27.20 35.52 -1.66
C VAL A 66 26.79 34.43 -2.65
N PRO A 67 27.70 33.52 -3.06
CA PRO A 67 27.34 32.41 -3.91
C PRO A 67 26.26 31.55 -3.24
N VAL A 68 25.13 31.39 -3.92
CA VAL A 68 24.05 30.50 -3.48
C VAL A 68 24.52 29.04 -3.51
N PRO A 69 24.15 28.23 -2.50
CA PRO A 69 24.41 26.80 -2.52
C PRO A 69 23.64 26.14 -3.66
N LEU A 70 24.25 25.17 -4.33
CA LEU A 70 23.62 24.38 -5.38
C LEU A 70 22.56 23.46 -4.75
N ILE A 71 21.29 23.85 -4.80
CA ILE A 71 20.17 23.03 -4.33
C ILE A 71 19.69 22.15 -5.48
N ASP A 72 19.74 20.83 -5.29
CA ASP A 72 19.18 19.85 -6.21
C ASP A 72 17.66 19.71 -5.98
N VAL A 73 16.90 20.48 -6.75
CA VAL A 73 15.43 20.51 -6.69
C VAL A 73 14.80 19.12 -6.94
N PRO A 74 15.20 18.35 -7.97
CA PRO A 74 14.73 16.98 -8.17
C PRO A 74 14.92 16.07 -6.95
N TYR A 75 16.10 16.11 -6.33
CA TYR A 75 16.38 15.27 -5.16
C TYR A 75 15.51 15.65 -3.95
N GLU A 76 15.42 16.95 -3.64
CA GLU A 76 14.58 17.43 -2.53
C GLU A 76 13.09 17.14 -2.77
N PHE A 77 12.64 17.22 -4.02
CA PHE A 77 11.27 16.84 -4.38
C PHE A 77 11.00 15.36 -4.10
N ILE A 78 11.87 14.45 -4.56
CA ILE A 78 11.70 13.01 -4.34
C ILE A 78 11.67 12.71 -2.84
N ARG A 79 12.57 13.34 -2.06
CA ARG A 79 12.63 13.16 -0.62
C ARG A 79 11.34 13.62 0.08
N ALA A 80 10.88 14.84 -0.21
CA ALA A 80 9.66 15.39 0.38
C ALA A 80 8.40 14.61 -0.05
N PHE A 81 8.35 14.17 -1.31
CA PHE A 81 7.24 13.38 -1.84
C PHE A 81 7.18 12.00 -1.19
N LEU A 82 8.31 11.30 -1.08
CA LEU A 82 8.38 9.99 -0.43
C LEU A 82 8.03 10.05 1.06
N ASP A 83 8.45 11.10 1.76
CA ASP A 83 8.04 11.32 3.16
C ASP A 83 6.51 11.45 3.23
N ARG A 84 5.91 12.41 2.50
CA ARG A 84 4.44 12.59 2.47
C ARG A 84 3.69 11.30 2.07
N MET A 85 4.20 10.55 1.09
CA MET A 85 3.62 9.27 0.68
C MET A 85 3.75 8.20 1.78
N GLY A 86 4.87 8.18 2.52
CA GLY A 86 5.08 7.25 3.63
C GLY A 86 4.02 7.41 4.72
N TRP A 87 3.74 8.66 5.12
CA TRP A 87 2.67 8.96 6.07
C TRP A 87 1.29 8.56 5.51
N LEU A 88 1.04 8.80 4.23
CA LEU A 88 -0.22 8.43 3.57
C LEU A 88 -0.41 6.89 3.53
N LEU A 89 0.64 6.15 3.18
CA LEU A 89 0.62 4.68 3.13
C LEU A 89 0.34 4.04 4.50
N LEU A 90 0.81 4.65 5.59
CA LEU A 90 0.50 4.18 6.95
C LEU A 90 -1.01 4.20 7.25
N PHE A 91 -1.78 5.09 6.62
CA PHE A 91 -3.24 5.09 6.75
C PHE A 91 -3.91 4.16 5.75
N ILE A 92 -3.42 4.09 4.50
CA ILE A 92 -4.06 3.27 3.46
C ILE A 92 -3.91 1.78 3.72
N LEU A 93 -2.75 1.33 4.19
CA LEU A 93 -2.51 -0.10 4.47
C LEU A 93 -3.52 -0.70 5.46
N PRO A 94 -3.76 -0.12 6.65
CA PRO A 94 -4.76 -0.64 7.58
C PRO A 94 -6.18 -0.52 7.03
N ILE A 95 -6.50 0.53 6.26
CA ILE A 95 -7.83 0.69 5.65
C ILE A 95 -8.08 -0.42 4.61
N LEU A 96 -7.10 -0.72 3.76
CA LEU A 96 -7.20 -1.83 2.80
C LEU A 96 -7.35 -3.17 3.51
N SER A 97 -6.55 -3.41 4.56
CA SER A 97 -6.60 -4.65 5.34
C SER A 97 -7.93 -4.84 6.07
N MET A 98 -8.46 -3.80 6.73
CA MET A 98 -9.77 -3.86 7.38
C MET A 98 -10.91 -4.00 6.36
N GLY A 99 -10.79 -3.35 5.21
CA GLY A 99 -11.73 -3.50 4.09
C GLY A 99 -11.87 -4.97 3.67
N LEU A 100 -10.75 -5.68 3.54
CA LEU A 100 -10.74 -7.12 3.26
C LEU A 100 -11.43 -7.95 4.32
N TYR A 101 -11.06 -7.73 5.58
CA TYR A 101 -11.62 -8.49 6.69
C TYR A 101 -13.15 -8.31 6.78
N ALA A 102 -13.65 -7.09 6.54
CA ALA A 102 -15.08 -6.81 6.53
C ALA A 102 -15.79 -7.48 5.34
N GLU A 103 -15.18 -7.46 4.15
CA GLU A 103 -15.74 -8.08 2.94
C GLU A 103 -15.82 -9.62 3.08
N GLU A 104 -14.81 -10.22 3.72
CA GLU A 104 -14.73 -11.65 3.95
C GLU A 104 -15.70 -12.12 5.06
N ARG A 105 -15.88 -11.30 6.11
CA ARG A 105 -16.93 -11.52 7.12
C ARG A 105 -18.34 -11.41 6.53
N LYS A 106 -18.57 -10.46 5.63
CA LYS A 106 -19.88 -10.24 4.98
C LYS A 106 -20.25 -11.37 4.01
N ARG A 107 -19.26 -12.02 3.39
CA ARG A 107 -19.46 -13.18 2.50
C ARG A 107 -19.69 -14.50 3.23
N GLY A 108 -19.51 -14.55 4.56
CA GLY A 108 -19.70 -15.77 5.36
C GLY A 108 -18.71 -16.89 5.05
N THR A 109 -17.69 -16.63 4.23
CA THR A 109 -16.66 -17.62 3.87
C THR A 109 -15.86 -18.08 5.07
N LEU A 110 -15.71 -17.22 6.09
CA LEU A 110 -15.07 -17.56 7.37
C LEU A 110 -15.83 -18.67 8.12
N GLU A 111 -17.16 -18.67 8.08
CA GLU A 111 -17.98 -19.73 8.68
C GLU A 111 -17.90 -21.02 7.87
N LEU A 112 -17.86 -20.90 6.54
CA LEU A 112 -17.63 -22.02 5.62
C LEU A 112 -16.22 -22.61 5.74
N LEU A 113 -15.17 -21.83 6.00
CA LEU A 113 -13.82 -22.35 6.25
C LEU A 113 -13.68 -22.93 7.66
N ALA A 114 -14.40 -22.40 8.66
CA ALA A 114 -14.43 -22.95 10.00
C ALA A 114 -15.24 -24.25 10.10
N THR A 115 -16.22 -24.45 9.21
CA THR A 115 -17.07 -25.66 9.17
C THR A 115 -16.72 -26.63 8.04
N SER A 116 -16.09 -26.18 6.95
CA SER A 116 -15.56 -27.08 5.93
C SER A 116 -14.20 -27.63 6.39
N PRO A 117 -13.97 -28.95 6.27
CA PRO A 117 -12.72 -29.56 6.67
C PRO A 117 -11.66 -29.28 5.59
N LEU A 118 -11.24 -28.02 5.46
CA LEU A 118 -10.15 -27.61 4.57
C LEU A 118 -8.94 -27.14 5.37
N THR A 119 -8.53 -28.03 6.28
CA THR A 119 -7.11 -28.41 6.43
C THR A 119 -6.99 -29.94 6.59
N ASN A 120 -7.77 -30.68 5.81
CA ASN A 120 -7.86 -32.15 5.90
C ASN A 120 -6.57 -32.91 5.48
N TRP A 121 -5.56 -32.25 4.93
CA TRP A 121 -4.26 -32.89 4.66
C TRP A 121 -3.45 -33.13 5.94
N ALA A 122 -3.59 -32.27 6.95
CA ALA A 122 -3.01 -32.50 8.27
C ALA A 122 -3.76 -33.62 9.02
N VAL A 123 -5.09 -33.64 8.88
CA VAL A 123 -5.96 -34.66 9.50
C VAL A 123 -5.76 -36.03 8.84
N ALA A 124 -5.62 -36.12 7.52
CA ALA A 124 -5.34 -37.38 6.83
C ALA A 124 -3.95 -37.95 7.18
N GLY A 125 -2.93 -37.10 7.34
CA GLY A 125 -1.64 -37.53 7.89
C GLY A 125 -1.77 -38.07 9.31
N TRP A 126 -2.57 -37.41 10.14
CA TRP A 126 -2.87 -37.82 11.52
C TRP A 126 -3.60 -39.18 11.59
N PHE A 127 -4.61 -39.39 10.73
CA PHE A 127 -5.34 -40.65 10.67
C PHE A 127 -4.45 -41.79 10.16
N HIS A 128 -3.58 -41.53 9.19
CA HIS A 128 -2.68 -42.55 8.66
C HIS A 128 -1.57 -42.95 9.66
N THR A 129 -1.14 -42.04 10.55
CA THR A 129 -0.10 -42.35 11.55
C THR A 129 -0.64 -42.97 12.85
N THR A 130 -1.95 -42.86 13.12
CA THR A 130 -2.56 -43.31 14.39
C THR A 130 -3.28 -44.65 14.25
N VAL A 131 -3.54 -45.12 13.03
CA VAL A 131 -4.14 -46.45 12.76
C VAL A 131 -3.08 -47.56 12.64
N GLU A 132 -1.79 -47.19 12.53
CA GLU A 132 -0.68 -48.13 12.29
C GLU A 132 0.27 -48.29 13.51
N LYS A 133 -0.13 -47.85 14.70
CA LYS A 133 0.55 -48.14 15.99
C LYS A 133 -0.46 -48.56 17.04
#